data_AF-A0A1G1HJE1-F1
#
_entry.id   AF-A0A1G1HJE1-F1
#
_cell.length_a   1.000
_cell.length_b   1.000
_cell.length_c   1.000
_cell.angle_alpha   90.00
_cell.angle_beta   90.00
_cell.angle_gamma   90.00
#
_symmetry.space_group_name_H-M   'P 1'
#
loop_
_entity.id
_entity.type
_entity.pdbx_description
1 polymer ?
#
loop_
_entity_poly.entity_id
_entity_poly.type
_entity_poly.pdbx_seq_one_letter_code
_entity_poly.pdbx_strand_id
1 'polypeptide(L)'
;MHNTTHEENELETWRTQLTELNNRSRWYSTQLWQLPFTYLAVTAIVIANLESQKTYIVGLSFLAAFILGIFVSWHMKGILDGEKRAVKNLQKVEEKLGLPKTVEYKKYTKPLWYVVILATLIFLIIGILILYGTRNISAKSLQPTAEAAAELRY
;
A
#
# COMPACT_ATOMS: atom_id res chain seq x y z
N MET A 1 54.23 3.35 21.06
CA MET A 1 53.84 2.91 19.70
C MET A 1 52.81 1.75 19.72
N HIS A 2 51.93 1.63 20.73
CA HIS A 2 51.04 0.46 20.86
C HIS A 2 49.54 0.73 20.61
N ASN A 3 49.15 1.95 20.20
CA ASN A 3 47.74 2.35 20.10
C ASN A 3 47.10 2.17 18.70
N THR A 4 47.91 2.00 17.64
CA THR A 4 47.40 1.99 16.26
C THR A 4 46.61 0.72 15.92
N THR A 5 46.97 -0.42 16.52
CA THR A 5 46.31 -1.70 16.25
C THR A 5 44.88 -1.77 16.80
N HIS A 6 44.57 -1.01 17.86
CA HIS A 6 43.22 -0.99 18.44
C HIS A 6 42.26 -0.15 17.58
N GLU A 7 42.71 1.01 17.10
CA GLU A 7 41.92 1.89 16.24
C GLU A 7 41.61 1.25 14.87
N GLU A 8 42.57 0.51 14.29
CA GLU A 8 42.37 -0.23 13.04
C GLU A 8 41.30 -1.34 13.18
N ASN A 9 41.36 -2.13 14.26
CA ASN A 9 40.38 -3.19 14.52
C ASN A 9 38.97 -2.65 14.74
N GLU A 10 38.83 -1.50 15.42
CA GLU A 10 37.52 -0.85 15.60
C GLU A 10 36.95 -0.36 14.26
N LEU A 11 37.77 0.30 13.43
CA LEU A 11 37.35 0.77 12.11
C LEU A 11 36.89 -0.38 11.20
N GLU A 12 37.60 -1.50 11.21
CA GLU A 12 37.21 -2.70 10.44
C GLU A 12 35.88 -3.29 10.94
N THR A 13 35.67 -3.31 12.26
CA THR A 13 34.42 -3.74 12.87
C THR A 13 33.25 -2.85 12.43
N TRP A 14 33.42 -1.52 12.47
CA TRP A 14 32.41 -0.57 12.03
C TRP A 14 32.07 -0.72 10.55
N ARG A 15 33.06 -0.91 9.69
CA ARG A 15 32.86 -1.16 8.25
C ARG A 15 32.05 -2.42 8.00
N THR A 16 32.35 -3.49 8.72
CA THR A 16 31.63 -4.77 8.63
C THR A 16 30.17 -4.61 9.06
N GLN A 17 29.93 -3.95 10.20
CA GLN A 17 28.57 -3.70 10.69
C GLN A 17 27.77 -2.82 9.73
N LEU A 18 28.38 -1.79 9.15
CA LEU A 18 27.73 -0.91 8.18
C LEU A 18 27.33 -1.68 6.91
N THR A 19 28.22 -2.56 6.45
CA THR A 19 27.98 -3.41 5.27
C THR A 19 26.82 -4.37 5.51
N GLU A 20 26.79 -5.04 6.66
CA GLU A 20 25.72 -5.96 7.03
C GLU A 20 24.38 -5.23 7.19
N LEU A 21 24.38 -4.05 7.82
CA LEU A 21 23.19 -3.22 7.96
C LEU A 21 22.64 -2.78 6.59
N ASN A 22 23.53 -2.38 5.67
CA ASN A 22 23.15 -1.99 4.31
C ASN A 22 22.57 -3.19 3.54
N ASN A 23 23.17 -4.37 3.65
CA ASN A 23 22.66 -5.60 3.04
C ASN A 23 21.27 -5.97 3.57
N ARG A 24 21.05 -5.93 4.88
CA ARG A 24 19.73 -6.18 5.49
C ARG A 24 18.70 -5.15 5.05
N SER A 25 19.06 -3.87 5.04
CA SER A 25 18.16 -2.81 4.55
C SER A 25 17.74 -3.05 3.11
N ARG A 26 18.69 -3.41 2.24
CA ARG A 26 18.40 -3.74 0.84
C ARG A 26 17.48 -4.93 0.73
N TRP A 27 17.73 -5.99 1.51
CA TRP A 27 16.86 -7.17 1.54
C TRP A 27 15.41 -6.81 1.94
N TYR A 28 15.20 -6.02 2.99
CA TYR A 28 13.85 -5.59 3.38
C TYR A 28 13.20 -4.73 2.27
N SER A 29 13.95 -3.82 1.65
CA SER A 29 13.45 -3.04 0.52
C SER A 29 13.06 -3.92 -0.67
N THR A 30 13.76 -5.04 -0.89
CA THR A 30 13.39 -6.03 -1.90
C THR A 30 12.16 -6.86 -1.53
N GLN A 31 11.54 -6.72 -0.37
CA GLN A 31 10.25 -7.37 -0.07
C GLN A 31 9.05 -6.46 -0.34
N LEU A 32 9.28 -5.15 -0.49
CA LEU A 32 8.22 -4.17 -0.70
C LEU A 32 7.41 -4.37 -1.98
N TRP A 33 7.97 -5.07 -2.97
CA TRP A 33 7.24 -5.41 -4.20
C TRP A 33 6.06 -6.37 -3.94
N GLN A 34 6.03 -7.07 -2.79
CA GLN A 34 4.95 -7.99 -2.44
C GLN A 34 3.63 -7.26 -2.13
N LEU A 35 3.68 -5.99 -1.70
CA LEU A 35 2.50 -5.18 -1.38
C LEU A 35 1.51 -5.07 -2.58
N PRO A 36 1.96 -4.77 -3.81
CA PRO A 36 1.13 -4.87 -5.01
C PRO A 36 0.43 -6.22 -5.20
N PHE A 37 1.11 -7.34 -4.93
CA PHE A 37 0.54 -8.67 -5.11
C PHE A 37 -0.54 -8.96 -4.06
N THR A 38 -0.35 -8.50 -2.83
CA THR A 38 -1.42 -8.52 -1.81
C THR A 38 -2.65 -7.75 -2.29
N TYR A 39 -2.44 -6.61 -2.95
CA TYR A 39 -3.54 -5.81 -3.51
C TYR A 39 -4.25 -6.53 -4.66
N LEU A 40 -3.51 -7.21 -5.54
CA LEU A 40 -4.08 -8.05 -6.60
C LEU A 40 -4.88 -9.23 -6.02
N ALA A 41 -4.40 -9.87 -4.95
CA ALA A 41 -5.13 -10.95 -4.28
C ALA A 41 -6.46 -10.46 -3.69
N VAL A 42 -6.46 -9.28 -3.05
CA VAL A 42 -7.70 -8.67 -2.54
C VAL A 42 -8.63 -8.30 -3.68
N THR A 43 -8.10 -7.80 -4.79
CA THR A 43 -8.89 -7.52 -6.01
C THR A 43 -9.56 -8.79 -6.53
N ALA A 44 -8.83 -9.91 -6.58
CA ALA A 44 -9.37 -11.19 -7.01
C ALA A 44 -10.49 -11.69 -6.07
N ILE A 45 -10.33 -11.50 -4.76
CA ILE A 45 -11.39 -11.83 -3.78
C ILE A 45 -12.64 -10.96 -4.02
N VAL A 46 -12.48 -9.66 -4.28
CA VAL A 46 -13.61 -8.77 -4.59
C VAL A 46 -14.30 -9.20 -5.88
N ILE A 47 -13.54 -9.53 -6.92
CA ILE A 47 -14.08 -10.03 -8.20
C ILE A 47 -14.82 -11.35 -8.02
N ALA A 48 -14.29 -12.29 -7.23
CA ALA A 48 -14.97 -13.55 -6.95
C ALA A 48 -16.32 -13.36 -6.24
N ASN A 49 -16.49 -12.27 -5.49
CA ASN A 49 -17.77 -11.95 -4.85
C ASN A 49 -18.80 -11.30 -5.80
N LEU A 50 -18.43 -10.96 -7.04
CA LEU A 50 -19.37 -10.45 -8.06
C LEU A 50 -20.45 -11.46 -8.43
N GLU A 51 -20.18 -12.75 -8.28
CA GLU A 51 -21.19 -13.81 -8.49
C GLU A 51 -22.25 -13.86 -7.39
N SER A 52 -22.06 -13.15 -6.27
CA SER A 52 -23.08 -13.08 -5.23
C SER A 52 -24.32 -12.34 -5.75
N GLN A 53 -25.51 -12.90 -5.50
CA GLN A 53 -26.79 -12.28 -5.92
C GLN A 53 -27.11 -10.97 -5.19
N LYS A 54 -26.26 -10.53 -4.26
CA LYS A 54 -26.51 -9.40 -3.37
C LYS A 54 -25.60 -8.24 -3.74
N THR A 55 -26.07 -7.39 -4.64
CA THR A 55 -25.36 -6.21 -5.15
C THR A 55 -24.80 -5.28 -4.05
N TYR A 56 -25.49 -5.18 -2.91
CA TYR A 56 -25.00 -4.39 -1.77
C TYR A 56 -23.72 -4.98 -1.13
N ILE A 57 -23.57 -6.31 -1.10
CA ILE A 57 -22.38 -6.98 -0.57
C ILE A 57 -21.19 -6.65 -1.45
N VAL A 58 -21.36 -6.75 -2.77
CA VAL A 58 -20.35 -6.36 -3.75
C VAL A 58 -19.89 -4.91 -3.52
N GLY A 59 -20.84 -3.98 -3.38
CA GLY A 59 -20.52 -2.57 -3.10
C GLY A 59 -19.72 -2.38 -1.81
N LEU A 60 -20.09 -3.09 -0.74
CA LEU A 60 -19.35 -3.08 0.53
C LEU A 60 -17.95 -3.68 0.41
N SER A 61 -17.77 -4.74 -0.39
CA SER A 61 -16.45 -5.34 -0.66
C SER A 61 -15.50 -4.36 -1.36
N PHE A 62 -16.00 -3.58 -2.33
CA PHE A 62 -15.22 -2.51 -2.95
C PHE A 62 -14.84 -1.40 -1.96
N LEU A 63 -15.75 -1.00 -1.07
CA LEU A 63 -15.44 -0.03 -0.02
C LEU A 63 -14.40 -0.56 0.98
N ALA A 64 -14.48 -1.84 1.35
CA ALA A 64 -13.48 -2.48 2.20
C ALA A 64 -12.09 -2.48 1.52
N ALA A 65 -12.03 -2.79 0.23
CA ALA A 65 -10.79 -2.74 -0.56
C ALA A 65 -10.22 -1.31 -0.67
N PHE A 66 -11.08 -0.29 -0.75
CA PHE A 66 -10.68 1.11 -0.68
C PHE A 66 -10.02 1.45 0.67
N ILE A 67 -10.65 1.06 1.79
CA ILE A 67 -10.09 1.28 3.13
C ILE A 67 -8.72 0.60 3.26
N LEU A 68 -8.59 -0.64 2.79
CA LEU A 68 -7.32 -1.35 2.75
C LEU A 68 -6.28 -0.60 1.90
N GLY A 69 -6.68 -0.07 0.75
CA GLY A 69 -5.83 0.76 -0.12
C GLY A 69 -5.27 2.00 0.56
N ILE A 70 -6.05 2.65 1.43
CA ILE A 70 -5.57 3.76 2.26
C ILE A 70 -4.47 3.27 3.21
N PHE A 71 -4.69 2.16 3.92
CA PHE A 71 -3.69 1.60 4.84
C PHE A 71 -2.40 1.21 4.12
N VAL A 72 -2.50 0.58 2.95
CA VAL A 72 -1.33 0.23 2.12
C VAL A 72 -0.60 1.49 1.67
N SER A 73 -1.32 2.51 1.19
CA SER A 73 -0.73 3.79 0.77
C SER A 73 -0.02 4.52 1.91
N TRP A 74 -0.61 4.50 3.11
CA TRP A 74 -0.01 5.07 4.31
C TRP A 74 1.24 4.29 4.72
N HIS A 75 1.18 2.97 4.72
CA HIS A 75 2.32 2.11 5.02
C HIS A 75 3.49 2.35 4.05
N MET A 76 3.21 2.41 2.74
CA MET A 76 4.20 2.75 1.72
C MET A 76 4.85 4.12 1.95
N LYS A 77 4.07 5.13 2.36
CA LYS A 77 4.63 6.44 2.73
C LYS A 77 5.59 6.34 3.92
N GLY A 78 5.22 5.59 4.95
CA GLY A 78 6.07 5.35 6.12
C GLY A 78 7.41 4.70 5.75
N ILE A 79 7.37 3.73 4.84
CA ILE A 79 8.55 3.08 4.29
C ILE A 79 9.44 4.07 3.52
N LEU A 80 8.85 4.90 2.64
CA LEU A 80 9.61 5.90 1.87
C LEU A 80 10.32 6.91 2.77
N ASP A 81 9.64 7.37 3.82
CA ASP A 81 10.24 8.29 4.77
C ASP A 81 11.30 7.60 5.64
N GLY A 82 11.10 6.33 5.98
CA GLY A 82 12.10 5.48 6.62
C GLY A 82 13.36 5.32 5.77
N GLU A 83 13.21 4.98 4.50
CA GLU A 83 14.30 4.82 3.54
C GLU A 83 15.11 6.12 3.38
N LYS A 84 14.43 7.27 3.21
CA LYS A 84 15.10 8.57 3.14
C LYS A 84 15.92 8.88 4.40
N ARG A 85 15.37 8.61 5.59
CA ARG A 85 16.09 8.80 6.86
C ARG A 85 17.29 7.86 6.96
N ALA A 86 17.13 6.60 6.57
CA ALA A 86 18.20 5.61 6.58
C ALA A 86 19.34 6.01 5.64
N VAL A 87 19.04 6.39 4.39
CA VAL A 87 20.04 6.88 3.42
C VAL A 87 20.76 8.11 3.95
N LYS A 88 20.03 9.08 4.51
CA LYS A 88 20.64 10.30 5.09
C LYS A 88 21.56 9.97 6.27
N ASN A 89 21.20 9.01 7.11
CA ASN A 89 22.03 8.59 8.23
C ASN A 89 23.27 7.82 7.77
N LEU A 90 23.15 6.94 6.77
CA LEU A 90 24.29 6.26 6.16
C LEU A 90 25.29 7.25 5.56
N GLN A 91 24.81 8.22 4.78
CA GLN A 91 25.66 9.25 4.20
C GLN A 91 26.42 10.07 5.26
N LYS A 92 25.79 10.34 6.41
CA LYS A 92 26.46 11.00 7.55
C LYS A 92 27.54 10.13 8.17
N VAL A 93 27.34 8.82 8.25
CA VAL A 93 28.35 7.88 8.77
C VAL A 93 29.50 7.73 7.79
N GLU A 94 29.22 7.61 6.48
CA GLU A 94 30.23 7.60 5.43
C GLU A 94 31.10 8.87 5.49
N GLU A 95 30.47 10.04 5.62
CA GLU A 95 31.16 11.33 5.75
C GLU A 95 32.06 11.39 7.00
N LYS A 96 31.57 10.92 8.15
CA LYS A 96 32.37 10.85 9.39
C LYS A 96 33.57 9.92 9.28
N LEU A 97 33.47 8.87 8.46
CA LEU A 97 34.53 7.89 8.24
C LEU A 97 35.47 8.27 7.09
N GLY A 98 35.25 9.43 6.43
CA GLY A 98 36.02 9.84 5.26
C GLY A 98 35.82 8.93 4.05
N LEU A 99 34.72 8.18 4.00
CA LEU A 99 34.40 7.27 2.90
C LEU A 99 33.66 8.01 1.78
N PRO A 100 33.88 7.65 0.50
CA PRO A 100 33.06 8.16 -0.59
C PRO A 100 31.60 7.74 -0.38
N LYS A 101 30.65 8.61 -0.73
CA LYS A 101 29.21 8.32 -0.60
C LYS A 101 28.84 7.20 -1.57
N THR A 102 28.48 6.03 -1.04
CA THR A 102 28.11 4.87 -1.87
C THR A 102 26.60 4.66 -1.98
N VAL A 103 25.83 5.32 -1.12
CA VAL A 103 24.38 5.13 -1.03
C VAL A 103 23.63 6.30 -1.69
N GLU A 104 22.88 5.98 -2.73
CA GLU A 104 21.96 6.91 -3.41
C GLU A 104 20.50 6.47 -3.22
N TYR A 105 19.63 7.43 -2.91
CA TYR A 105 18.20 7.20 -2.83
C TYR A 105 17.60 7.05 -4.23
N LYS A 106 17.17 5.83 -4.57
CA LYS A 106 16.55 5.57 -5.86
C LYS A 106 15.04 5.83 -5.78
N LYS A 107 14.49 6.47 -6.82
CA LYS A 107 13.07 6.91 -6.85
C LYS A 107 12.12 5.87 -7.48
N TYR A 108 12.51 4.60 -7.57
CA TYR A 108 11.72 3.55 -8.27
C TYR A 108 10.37 3.25 -7.61
N THR A 109 10.21 3.60 -6.34
CA THR A 109 9.00 3.37 -5.55
C THR A 109 7.86 4.35 -5.83
N LYS A 110 8.16 5.53 -6.41
CA LYS A 110 7.15 6.55 -6.75
C LYS A 110 6.08 6.07 -7.73
N PRO A 111 6.40 5.48 -8.90
CA PRO A 111 5.38 4.99 -9.83
C PRO A 111 4.48 3.94 -9.19
N LEU A 112 5.05 3.03 -8.37
CA LEU A 112 4.28 2.03 -7.63
C LEU A 112 3.23 2.66 -6.71
N TRP A 113 3.61 3.72 -5.99
CA TRP A 113 2.72 4.45 -5.10
C TRP A 113 1.54 5.10 -5.85
N TYR A 114 1.79 5.68 -7.02
CA TYR A 114 0.71 6.23 -7.86
C TYR A 114 -0.26 5.15 -8.35
N VAL A 115 0.22 3.97 -8.72
CA VAL A 115 -0.64 2.85 -9.12
C VAL A 115 -1.55 2.41 -7.97
N VAL A 116 -1.01 2.27 -6.76
CA VAL A 116 -1.81 1.90 -5.58
C VAL A 116 -2.86 2.96 -5.25
N ILE A 117 -2.51 4.25 -5.32
CA ILE A 117 -3.49 5.34 -5.11
C ILE A 117 -4.59 5.30 -6.17
N LEU A 118 -4.21 5.16 -7.44
CA LEU A 118 -5.18 5.11 -8.54
C LEU A 118 -6.14 3.94 -8.36
N ALA A 119 -5.64 2.75 -8.05
CA ALA A 119 -6.46 1.57 -7.80
C ALA A 119 -7.38 1.76 -6.58
N THR A 120 -6.87 2.38 -5.51
CA THR A 120 -7.66 2.74 -4.32
C THR A 120 -8.84 3.66 -4.68
N LEU A 121 -8.60 4.69 -5.48
CA LEU A 121 -9.65 5.61 -5.94
C LEU A 121 -10.68 4.93 -6.83
N ILE A 122 -10.25 4.03 -7.71
CA ILE A 122 -11.14 3.23 -8.57
C ILE A 122 -12.10 2.40 -7.71
N PHE A 123 -11.61 1.74 -6.65
CA PHE A 123 -12.47 0.97 -5.76
C PHE A 123 -13.49 1.83 -5.01
N LEU A 124 -13.12 3.05 -4.60
CA LEU A 124 -14.06 3.99 -4.02
C LEU A 124 -15.19 4.34 -5.00
N ILE A 125 -14.83 4.71 -6.23
CA ILE A 125 -15.78 5.12 -7.26
C ILE A 125 -16.74 3.96 -7.60
N ILE A 126 -16.20 2.77 -7.86
CA ILE A 126 -17.00 1.58 -8.17
C ILE A 126 -17.91 1.21 -7.01
N GLY A 127 -17.39 1.17 -5.78
CA GLY A 127 -18.19 0.83 -4.59
C GLY A 127 -19.36 1.78 -4.38
N ILE A 128 -19.13 3.09 -4.53
CA ILE A 128 -20.18 4.11 -4.47
C ILE A 128 -21.23 3.89 -5.58
N LEU A 129 -20.80 3.73 -6.83
CA LEU A 129 -21.72 3.54 -7.97
C LEU A 129 -22.63 2.32 -7.78
N ILE A 130 -22.08 1.20 -7.31
CA ILE A 130 -22.83 -0.04 -7.06
C ILE A 130 -23.87 0.18 -5.95
N LEU A 131 -23.49 0.83 -4.84
CA LEU A 131 -24.41 1.08 -3.71
C LEU A 131 -25.54 2.05 -4.10
N TYR A 132 -25.23 3.12 -4.83
CA TYR A 132 -26.25 4.05 -5.35
C TYR A 132 -27.18 3.37 -6.35
N GLY A 133 -26.65 2.55 -7.27
CA GLY A 133 -27.46 1.78 -8.22
C GLY A 133 -28.42 0.81 -7.52
N THR A 134 -27.95 0.13 -6.47
CA THR A 134 -28.77 -0.81 -5.69
C THR A 134 -29.94 -0.12 -5.00
N ARG A 135 -29.73 1.09 -4.45
CA ARG A 135 -30.79 1.88 -3.80
C ARG A 135 -31.91 2.25 -4.78
N ASN A 136 -31.57 2.61 -6.02
CA ASN A 136 -32.55 2.98 -7.03
C ASN A 136 -33.40 1.79 -7.49
N ILE A 137 -32.82 0.59 -7.59
CA ILE A 137 -33.55 -0.64 -7.93
C ILE A 137 -34.54 -1.00 -6.82
N SER A 138 -34.09 -0.97 -5.56
CA SER A 138 -34.92 -1.33 -4.41
C SER A 138 -36.09 -0.35 -4.21
N ALA A 139 -35.94 0.92 -4.58
CA ALA A 139 -37.02 1.90 -4.53
C ALA A 139 -38.11 1.63 -5.59
N LYS A 140 -37.70 1.28 -6.82
CA LYS A 140 -38.63 0.95 -7.91
C LYS A 140 -39.43 -0.33 -7.64
N SER A 141 -38.83 -1.34 -7.00
CA SER A 141 -39.54 -2.60 -6.71
C SER A 141 -40.67 -2.46 -5.68
N LEU A 142 -40.71 -1.36 -4.91
CA LEU A 142 -41.73 -1.10 -3.89
C LEU A 142 -42.94 -0.29 -4.41
N GLN A 143 -42.84 0.33 -5.58
CA GLN A 143 -43.93 1.10 -6.20
C GLN A 143 -45.07 0.27 -6.83
N PRO A 144 -44.83 -0.85 -7.56
CA PRO A 144 -45.87 -1.49 -8.36
C PRO A 144 -46.97 -2.17 -7.53
N THR A 145 -46.73 -2.48 -6.26
CA THR A 145 -47.77 -3.03 -5.37
C THR A 145 -48.72 -1.96 -4.83
N ALA A 146 -48.28 -0.71 -4.70
CA ALA A 146 -49.14 0.37 -4.22
C ALA A 146 -50.18 0.78 -5.28
N GLU A 147 -49.78 0.81 -6.55
CA GLU A 147 -50.69 1.08 -7.68
C GLU A 147 -51.66 -0.08 -7.91
N ALA A 148 -51.18 -1.33 -7.92
CA ALA A 148 -52.05 -2.51 -8.02
C ALA A 148 -53.03 -2.64 -6.83
N ALA A 149 -52.63 -2.24 -5.62
CA ALA A 149 -53.52 -2.20 -4.46
C ALA A 149 -54.51 -1.02 -4.49
N ALA A 150 -54.21 0.05 -5.22
CA ALA A 150 -55.12 1.19 -5.41
C ALA A 150 -56.20 0.86 -6.45
N GLU A 151 -55.87 0.12 -7.52
CA GLU A 151 -56.85 -0.33 -8.52
C GLU A 151 -57.89 -1.31 -7.95
N LEU A 152 -57.53 -2.15 -6.97
CA LEU A 152 -58.47 -3.07 -6.32
C LEU A 152 -59.46 -2.38 -5.34
N ARG A 153 -59.35 -1.06 -5.12
CA ARG A 153 -60.25 -0.30 -4.24
C ARG A 153 -61.36 0.46 -4.96
N TYR A 154 -61.40 0.41 -6.29
CA TYR A 154 -62.43 1.01 -7.14
C TYR A 154 -63.18 -0.07 -7.92
#